data_AF-A0A2Z2MME3-F1
#
_entry.id   AF-A0A2Z2MME3-F1
#
_cell.length_a   1.000
_cell.length_b   1.000
_cell.length_c   1.000
_cell.angle_alpha   90.00
_cell.angle_beta   90.00
_cell.angle_gamma   90.00
#
_symmetry.space_group_name_H-M   'P 1'
#
loop_
_entity.id
_entity.type
_entity.pdbx_description
1 polymer ?
#
loop_
_entity_poly.entity_id
_entity_poly.type
_entity_poly.pdbx_seq_one_letter_code
_entity_poly.pdbx_strand_id
1 'polypeptide(L)'
;MVELDFEVPISKMNKIMEPLINQGIFLRWALYNKHRDTAALRVRIPEGDLEEVLFRLAQSYGDALEITVVSESEGFRFIDQAFINAVHLDGKTYPVVVIMQYRPEMGAFLPTRITVITSGEFPIESLSGVLRSRFGTLGFDNQFSTKIVHRNTLTRIMISP
;
A
#
# COMPACT_ATOMS: atom_id res chain seq x y z
N MET A 1 4.90 -12.71 -9.70
CA MET A 1 3.56 -12.11 -9.99
C MET A 1 2.86 -11.97 -8.67
N VAL A 2 2.07 -10.91 -8.48
CA VAL A 2 1.34 -10.65 -7.22
C VAL A 2 -0.10 -10.28 -7.53
N GLU A 3 -1.01 -10.63 -6.63
CA GLU A 3 -2.42 -10.25 -6.70
C GLU A 3 -2.75 -9.23 -5.61
N LEU A 4 -3.59 -8.26 -5.95
CA LEU A 4 -4.13 -7.29 -4.99
C LEU A 4 -5.62 -7.50 -4.86
N ASP A 5 -6.09 -7.68 -3.64
CA ASP A 5 -7.49 -7.82 -3.27
C ASP A 5 -7.93 -6.64 -2.41
N PHE A 6 -8.98 -5.95 -2.83
CA PHE A 6 -9.52 -4.81 -2.08
C PHE A 6 -10.97 -4.52 -2.43
N GLU A 7 -11.67 -3.81 -1.55
CA GLU A 7 -13.08 -3.44 -1.70
C GLU A 7 -13.21 -1.91 -1.71
N VAL A 8 -13.90 -1.36 -2.70
CA VAL A 8 -14.10 0.09 -2.84
C VAL A 8 -15.57 0.44 -3.09
N PRO A 9 -16.02 1.63 -2.69
CA PRO A 9 -17.33 2.14 -3.09
C PRO A 9 -17.45 2.20 -4.62
N ILE A 10 -18.63 1.87 -5.15
CA ILE A 10 -18.87 1.92 -6.61
C ILE A 10 -18.63 3.32 -7.17
N SER A 11 -18.98 4.36 -6.42
CA SER A 11 -18.76 5.77 -6.79
C SER A 11 -17.28 6.12 -7.00
N LYS A 12 -16.34 5.31 -6.48
CA LYS A 12 -14.89 5.49 -6.64
C LYS A 12 -14.25 4.49 -7.59
N MET A 13 -15.02 3.56 -8.16
CA MET A 13 -14.51 2.51 -9.05
C MET A 13 -13.65 3.07 -10.19
N ASN A 14 -14.16 4.09 -10.89
CA ASN A 14 -13.45 4.68 -12.03
C ASN A 14 -12.12 5.31 -11.63
N LYS A 15 -12.04 5.95 -10.44
CA LYS A 15 -10.80 6.55 -9.93
C LYS A 15 -9.70 5.52 -9.71
N ILE A 16 -10.07 4.27 -9.42
CA ILE A 16 -9.14 3.16 -9.24
C ILE A 16 -8.83 2.47 -10.57
N MET A 17 -9.85 2.26 -11.39
CA MET A 17 -9.72 1.48 -12.62
C MET A 17 -8.92 2.19 -13.70
N GLU A 18 -9.08 3.50 -13.83
CA GLU A 18 -8.38 4.29 -14.85
C GLU A 18 -6.84 4.18 -14.77
N PRO A 19 -6.17 4.40 -13.62
CA PRO A 19 -4.71 4.25 -13.53
C PRO A 19 -4.24 2.82 -13.79
N LEU A 20 -5.02 1.80 -13.41
CA LEU A 20 -4.68 0.40 -13.63
C LEU A 20 -4.75 0.05 -15.12
N ILE A 21 -5.84 0.43 -15.81
CA ILE A 21 -6.02 0.20 -17.25
C ILE A 21 -4.93 0.91 -18.06
N ASN A 22 -4.58 2.15 -17.67
CA ASN A 22 -3.53 2.91 -18.34
C ASN A 22 -2.13 2.27 -18.24
N GLN A 23 -1.92 1.39 -17.26
CA GLN A 23 -0.71 0.59 -17.11
C GLN A 23 -0.82 -0.80 -17.74
N GLY A 24 -1.91 -1.10 -18.44
CA GLY A 24 -2.17 -2.43 -19.00
C GLY A 24 -2.44 -3.49 -17.92
N ILE A 25 -2.83 -3.07 -16.71
CA ILE A 25 -3.19 -3.98 -15.62
C ILE A 25 -4.66 -4.36 -15.77
N PHE A 26 -4.92 -5.67 -15.83
CA PHE A 26 -6.26 -6.21 -16.00
C PHE A 26 -6.82 -6.77 -14.68
N LEU A 27 -8.14 -6.67 -14.54
CA LEU A 27 -8.88 -7.34 -13.48
C LEU A 27 -8.88 -8.84 -13.71
N ARG A 28 -8.61 -9.60 -12.65
CA ARG A 28 -8.84 -11.04 -12.61
C ARG A 28 -10.32 -11.34 -12.36
N TRP A 29 -10.92 -10.64 -11.41
CA TRP A 29 -12.36 -10.66 -11.15
C TRP A 29 -12.81 -9.40 -10.43
N ALA A 30 -14.11 -9.12 -10.53
CA ALA A 30 -14.79 -8.08 -9.78
C ALA A 30 -16.14 -8.62 -9.28
N LEU A 31 -16.48 -8.37 -8.02
CA LEU A 31 -17.74 -8.78 -7.41
C LEU A 31 -18.45 -7.56 -6.86
N TYR A 32 -19.63 -7.26 -7.40
CA TYR A 32 -20.48 -6.19 -6.89
C TYR A 32 -21.27 -6.64 -5.66
N ASN A 33 -21.17 -5.86 -4.58
CA ASN A 33 -21.98 -6.02 -3.38
C ASN A 33 -23.04 -4.94 -3.31
N LYS A 34 -24.27 -5.29 -3.73
CA LYS A 34 -25.42 -4.39 -3.73
C LYS A 34 -25.80 -3.86 -2.35
N HIS A 35 -25.55 -4.61 -1.27
CA HIS A 35 -25.95 -4.19 0.07
C HIS A 35 -25.11 -3.06 0.62
N ARG A 36 -23.81 -3.04 0.28
CA ARG A 36 -22.85 -2.02 0.73
C ARG A 36 -22.58 -0.95 -0.33
N ASP A 37 -23.10 -1.16 -1.53
CA ASP A 37 -22.78 -0.39 -2.73
C ASP A 37 -21.27 -0.28 -3.00
N THR A 38 -20.60 -1.42 -2.84
CA THR A 38 -19.16 -1.61 -3.02
C THR A 38 -18.89 -2.65 -4.08
N ALA A 39 -17.66 -2.69 -4.57
CA ALA A 39 -17.16 -3.80 -5.35
C ALA A 39 -15.81 -4.27 -4.84
N ALA A 40 -15.71 -5.57 -4.65
CA ALA A 40 -14.47 -6.27 -4.37
C ALA A 40 -13.77 -6.56 -5.71
N LEU A 41 -12.47 -6.29 -5.76
CA LEU A 41 -11.66 -6.37 -6.95
C LEU A 41 -10.45 -7.24 -6.67
N ARG A 42 -10.11 -8.10 -7.63
CA ARG A 42 -8.79 -8.72 -7.71
C ARG A 42 -8.08 -8.29 -8.98
N VAL A 43 -6.89 -7.74 -8.82
CA VAL A 43 -6.00 -7.42 -9.94
C VAL A 43 -4.71 -8.21 -9.84
N ARG A 44 -4.12 -8.52 -10.99
CA ARG A 44 -2.86 -9.25 -11.07
C ARG A 44 -1.81 -8.37 -11.71
N ILE A 45 -0.66 -8.20 -11.05
CA ILE A 45 0.41 -7.32 -11.49
C ILE A 45 1.78 -8.02 -11.43
N PRO A 46 2.77 -7.56 -12.22
CA PRO A 46 4.15 -7.96 -12.04
C PRO A 46 4.63 -7.58 -10.63
N GLU A 47 5.43 -8.44 -10.02
CA GLU A 47 5.89 -8.23 -8.64
C GLU A 47 6.81 -7.00 -8.52
N GLY A 48 7.59 -6.71 -9.56
CA GLY A 48 8.43 -5.52 -9.64
C GLY A 48 7.65 -4.20 -9.64
N ASP A 49 6.36 -4.25 -9.98
CA ASP A 49 5.51 -3.07 -10.14
C ASP A 49 4.66 -2.80 -8.89
N LEU A 50 4.71 -3.67 -7.87
CA LEU A 50 3.85 -3.60 -6.67
C LEU A 50 3.87 -2.21 -6.02
N GLU A 51 5.07 -1.69 -5.74
CA GLU A 51 5.24 -0.40 -5.05
C GLU A 51 4.69 0.77 -5.88
N GLU A 52 4.93 0.76 -7.20
CA GLU A 52 4.47 1.81 -8.10
C GLU A 52 2.95 1.78 -8.27
N VAL A 53 2.36 0.59 -8.45
CA VAL A 53 0.92 0.40 -8.58
C VAL A 53 0.21 0.87 -7.32
N LEU A 54 0.66 0.45 -6.13
CA LEU A 54 0.08 0.88 -4.87
C LEU A 54 0.19 2.41 -4.67
N PHE A 55 1.32 3.01 -5.08
CA PHE A 55 1.49 4.46 -4.98
C PHE A 55 0.52 5.22 -5.89
N ARG A 56 0.33 4.78 -7.14
CA ARG A 56 -0.63 5.39 -8.07
C ARG A 56 -2.07 5.21 -7.61
N LEU A 57 -2.38 4.06 -7.01
CA LEU A 57 -3.67 3.83 -6.36
C LEU A 57 -3.88 4.82 -5.21
N ALA A 58 -2.88 5.04 -4.36
CA ALA A 58 -2.94 6.05 -3.30
C ALA A 58 -3.18 7.47 -3.84
N GLN A 59 -2.48 7.85 -4.91
CA GLN A 59 -2.67 9.14 -5.58
C GLN A 59 -4.09 9.33 -6.13
N SER A 60 -4.64 8.29 -6.75
CA SER A 60 -5.91 8.40 -7.48
C SER A 60 -7.12 8.23 -6.57
N TYR A 61 -7.01 7.37 -5.54
CA TYR A 61 -8.08 7.10 -4.60
C TYR A 61 -8.29 8.25 -3.61
N GLY A 62 -7.19 8.82 -3.10
CA GLY A 62 -7.20 10.00 -2.24
C GLY A 62 -7.77 9.79 -0.84
N ASP A 63 -8.00 8.55 -0.41
CA ASP A 63 -8.58 8.19 0.89
C ASP A 63 -7.91 6.93 1.47
N ALA A 64 -8.30 6.55 2.68
CA ALA A 64 -7.83 5.31 3.31
C ALA A 64 -8.41 4.07 2.61
N LEU A 65 -7.54 3.13 2.22
CA LEU A 65 -7.94 1.82 1.69
C LEU A 65 -6.96 0.73 2.14
N GLU A 66 -7.52 -0.39 2.56
CA GLU A 66 -6.79 -1.61 2.86
C GLU A 66 -6.79 -2.53 1.64
N ILE A 67 -5.62 -3.10 1.35
CA ILE A 67 -5.36 -3.96 0.21
C ILE A 67 -4.65 -5.21 0.73
N THR A 68 -5.22 -6.37 0.48
CA THR A 68 -4.53 -7.64 0.70
C THR A 68 -3.61 -7.92 -0.48
N VAL A 69 -2.35 -8.23 -0.20
CA VAL A 69 -1.32 -8.51 -1.20
C VAL A 69 -1.01 -10.00 -1.14
N VAL A 70 -1.32 -10.71 -2.22
CA VAL A 70 -1.12 -12.16 -2.32
C VAL A 70 0.02 -12.45 -3.28
N SER A 71 1.12 -13.01 -2.78
CA SER A 71 2.24 -13.47 -3.60
C SER A 71 2.45 -14.96 -3.45
N GLU A 72 3.06 -15.58 -4.47
CA GLU A 72 3.47 -16.98 -4.46
C GLU A 72 4.96 -17.04 -4.76
N SER A 73 5.74 -17.65 -3.88
CA SER A 73 7.17 -17.88 -4.05
C SER A 73 7.55 -19.24 -3.49
N GLU A 74 8.36 -20.00 -4.22
CA GLU A 74 8.87 -21.33 -3.80
C GLU A 74 7.78 -22.33 -3.39
N GLY A 75 6.59 -22.23 -4.00
CA GLY A 75 5.44 -23.09 -3.65
C GLY A 75 4.68 -22.66 -2.39
N PHE A 76 5.11 -21.59 -1.73
CA PHE A 76 4.43 -20.99 -0.60
C PHE A 76 3.60 -19.78 -1.05
N ARG A 77 2.42 -19.65 -0.45
CA ARG A 77 1.55 -18.49 -0.64
C ARG A 77 1.72 -17.55 0.55
N PHE A 78 2.13 -16.31 0.27
CA PHE A 78 2.30 -15.25 1.25
C PHE A 78 1.13 -14.28 1.17
N ILE A 79 0.63 -13.87 2.34
CA ILE A 79 -0.45 -12.90 2.49
C ILE A 79 0.12 -11.73 3.27
N ASP A 80 0.40 -10.66 2.54
CA ASP A 80 0.86 -9.38 3.06
C ASP A 80 -0.33 -8.38 3.09
N GLN A 81 -0.19 -7.27 3.81
CA GLN A 81 -1.18 -6.18 3.82
C GLN A 81 -0.55 -4.90 3.30
N ALA A 82 -1.33 -4.12 2.55
CA ALA A 82 -0.98 -2.77 2.15
C ALA A 82 -2.08 -1.80 2.55
N PHE A 83 -1.70 -0.67 3.12
CA PHE A 83 -2.59 0.41 3.49
C PHE A 83 -2.21 1.64 2.67
N ILE A 84 -3.13 2.13 1.86
CA ILE A 84 -2.98 3.42 1.18
C ILE A 84 -3.75 4.49 1.94
N ASN A 85 -3.18 5.69 2.03
CA ASN A 85 -3.76 6.83 2.73
C ASN A 85 -3.38 8.13 2.02
N ALA A 86 -4.18 9.17 2.27
CA ALA A 86 -3.84 10.55 1.94
C ALA A 86 -3.54 11.32 3.22
N VAL A 87 -2.41 12.02 3.24
CA VAL A 87 -1.95 12.81 4.38
C VAL A 87 -1.94 14.28 3.98
N HIS A 88 -2.69 15.09 4.72
CA HIS A 88 -2.76 16.53 4.49
C HIS A 88 -1.78 17.24 5.40
N LEU A 89 -0.81 17.94 4.83
CA LEU A 89 0.22 18.71 5.54
C LEU A 89 0.48 20.02 4.80
N ASP A 90 0.41 21.14 5.53
CA ASP A 90 0.67 22.48 4.99
C ASP A 90 -0.10 22.81 3.70
N GLY A 91 -1.38 22.40 3.64
CA GLY A 91 -2.25 22.62 2.48
C GLY A 91 -1.93 21.74 1.25
N LYS A 92 -0.93 20.86 1.33
CA LYS A 92 -0.64 19.83 0.32
C LYS A 92 -1.16 18.47 0.76
N THR A 93 -1.52 17.65 -0.21
CA THR A 93 -1.94 16.25 0.02
C THR A 93 -0.86 15.32 -0.49
N TYR A 94 -0.41 14.41 0.38
CA TYR A 94 0.62 13.45 0.05
C TYR A 94 0.07 12.02 0.11
N PRO A 95 0.26 11.21 -0.95
CA PRO A 95 -0.05 9.80 -0.91
C PRO A 95 0.95 9.08 0.00
N VAL A 96 0.44 8.22 0.89
CA VAL A 96 1.26 7.35 1.74
C VAL A 96 0.78 5.92 1.57
N VAL A 97 1.71 5.02 1.28
CA VAL A 97 1.50 3.58 1.23
C VAL A 97 2.31 2.95 2.35
N VAL A 98 1.69 2.02 3.08
CA VAL A 98 2.36 1.20 4.09
C VAL A 98 2.13 -0.26 3.75
N ILE A 99 3.20 -0.99 3.44
CA ILE A 99 3.17 -2.43 3.15
C ILE A 99 3.72 -3.16 4.37
N MET A 100 2.93 -4.07 4.93
CA MET A 100 3.27 -4.94 6.03
C MET A 100 3.45 -6.36 5.52
N GLN A 101 4.68 -6.87 5.62
CA GLN A 101 5.03 -8.20 5.13
C GLN A 101 5.09 -9.22 6.26
N TYR A 102 4.35 -10.30 6.12
CA TYR A 102 4.28 -11.37 7.12
C TYR A 102 5.04 -12.59 6.62
N ARG A 103 5.66 -13.30 7.56
CA ARG A 103 6.38 -14.54 7.26
C ARG A 103 5.90 -15.62 8.21
N PRO A 104 5.54 -16.82 7.70
CA PRO A 104 5.01 -17.90 8.53
C PRO A 104 5.89 -18.25 9.74
N GLU A 105 7.21 -18.14 9.58
CA GLU A 105 8.20 -18.52 10.59
C GLU A 105 8.20 -17.61 11.82
N MET A 106 7.67 -16.38 11.70
CA MET A 106 7.61 -15.39 12.77
C MET A 106 6.21 -15.21 13.38
N GLY A 107 5.23 -16.00 12.91
CA GLY A 107 3.84 -15.91 13.34
C GLY A 107 3.02 -14.88 12.55
N ALA A 108 1.70 -15.10 12.47
CA ALA A 108 0.81 -14.34 11.59
C ALA A 108 0.42 -12.94 12.11
N PHE A 109 0.90 -12.53 13.29
CA PHE A 109 0.41 -11.33 13.99
C PHE A 109 1.40 -10.16 13.97
N LEU A 110 2.66 -10.40 13.60
CA LEU A 110 3.70 -9.37 13.58
C LEU A 110 4.34 -9.30 12.18
N PRO A 111 4.37 -8.13 11.54
CA PRO A 111 5.05 -7.98 10.27
C PRO A 111 6.56 -8.11 10.49
N THR A 112 7.20 -8.89 9.63
CA THR A 112 8.66 -9.05 9.56
C THR A 112 9.36 -7.91 8.83
N ARG A 113 8.61 -7.19 7.98
CA ARG A 113 9.08 -5.99 7.29
C ARG A 113 7.93 -5.03 7.10
N ILE A 114 8.19 -3.75 7.32
CA ILE A 114 7.27 -2.66 7.00
C ILE A 114 7.94 -1.77 5.97
N THR A 115 7.27 -1.51 4.86
CA THR A 115 7.75 -0.61 3.80
C THR A 115 6.78 0.55 3.67
N VAL A 116 7.29 1.77 3.82
CA VAL A 116 6.52 3.01 3.70
C VAL A 116 6.95 3.70 2.42
N ILE A 117 5.99 4.08 1.57
CA ILE A 117 6.24 4.77 0.31
C ILE A 117 5.45 6.06 0.32
N THR A 118 6.12 7.17 0.01
CA THR A 118 5.50 8.50 -0.08
C THR A 118 6.17 9.32 -1.19
N SER A 119 5.63 10.50 -1.46
CA SER A 119 6.25 11.45 -2.39
C SER A 119 7.64 11.86 -1.90
N GLY A 120 8.55 12.12 -2.85
CA GLY A 120 9.88 12.68 -2.60
C GLY A 120 9.85 14.04 -1.89
N GLU A 121 8.76 14.79 -2.05
CA GLU A 121 8.54 16.09 -1.39
C GLU A 121 8.00 15.97 0.03
N PHE A 122 7.66 14.76 0.50
CA PHE A 122 7.09 14.58 1.84
C PHE A 122 8.11 14.94 2.93
N PRO A 123 7.79 15.85 3.87
CA PRO A 123 8.67 16.17 4.98
C PRO A 123 8.87 14.95 5.89
N ILE A 124 10.05 14.30 5.82
CA ILE A 124 10.34 13.04 6.54
C ILE A 124 10.12 13.19 8.05
N GLU A 125 10.45 14.35 8.61
CA GLU A 125 10.24 14.67 10.03
C GLU A 125 8.78 14.53 10.47
N SER A 126 7.83 14.79 9.56
CA SER A 126 6.40 14.66 9.81
C SER A 126 5.90 13.22 9.68
N LEU A 127 6.67 12.33 9.03
CA LEU A 127 6.24 10.96 8.74
C LEU A 127 6.09 10.15 10.02
N SER A 128 6.98 10.36 10.98
CA SER A 128 6.95 9.76 12.32
C SER A 128 5.65 10.03 13.05
N GLY A 129 5.20 11.29 13.05
CA GLY A 129 3.93 11.67 13.66
C GLY A 129 2.74 11.03 12.96
N VAL A 130 2.76 11.04 11.63
CA VAL A 130 1.69 10.48 10.80
C VAL A 130 1.57 8.97 11.01
N LEU A 131 2.67 8.21 10.94
CA LEU A 131 2.62 6.77 11.14
C LEU A 131 2.22 6.41 12.57
N ARG A 132 2.72 7.14 13.57
CA ARG A 132 2.29 6.91 14.96
C ARG A 132 0.79 7.13 15.15
N SER A 133 0.24 8.17 14.54
CA SER A 133 -1.18 8.48 14.64
C SER A 133 -2.10 7.46 13.95
N ARG A 134 -1.64 6.83 12.85
CA ARG A 134 -2.46 5.95 12.01
C ARG A 134 -2.23 4.46 12.27
N PHE A 135 -1.02 4.10 12.71
CA PHE A 135 -0.58 2.71 12.85
C PHE A 135 -0.02 2.39 14.26
N GLY A 136 -0.16 3.30 15.22
CA GLY A 136 0.21 3.06 16.63
C GLY A 136 1.70 3.14 16.90
N THR A 137 2.28 2.15 17.57
CA THR A 137 3.71 2.13 17.98
C THR A 137 4.70 1.85 16.84
N LEU A 138 4.37 2.23 15.59
CA LEU A 138 5.36 2.31 14.52
C LEU A 138 6.25 3.55 14.75
N GLY A 139 7.23 3.40 15.62
CA GLY A 139 8.27 4.39 15.88
C GLY A 139 9.49 4.16 14.99
N PHE A 140 10.01 5.24 14.40
CA PHE A 140 11.25 5.24 13.60
C PHE A 140 12.52 5.34 14.45
N ASP A 141 12.40 5.12 15.77
CA ASP A 141 13.40 5.56 16.73
C ASP A 141 14.65 4.67 16.71
N ASN A 142 14.60 3.52 16.02
CA ASN A 142 15.71 2.59 15.88
C ASN A 142 16.36 2.71 14.49
N GLN A 143 17.28 3.67 14.35
CA GLN A 143 18.00 3.98 13.09
C GLN A 143 18.74 2.76 12.50
N PHE A 144 19.11 1.77 13.31
CA PHE A 144 19.76 0.53 12.85
C PHE A 144 18.85 -0.42 12.06
N SER A 145 17.53 -0.24 12.16
CA SER A 145 16.51 -1.07 11.50
C SER A 145 15.83 -0.38 10.32
N THR A 146 16.14 0.91 10.10
CA THR A 146 15.46 1.77 9.12
C THR A 146 16.36 2.09 7.95
N LYS A 147 15.93 1.78 6.73
CA LYS A 147 16.64 2.12 5.49
C LYS A 147 15.79 3.01 4.61
N ILE A 148 16.25 4.24 4.38
CA ILE A 148 15.61 5.22 3.50
C ILE A 148 16.30 5.16 2.12
N VAL A 149 15.50 5.06 1.07
CA VAL A 149 15.95 5.06 -0.33
C VAL A 149 15.09 6.02 -1.12
N HIS A 150 15.73 7.01 -1.74
CA HIS A 150 15.07 7.91 -2.69
C HIS A 150 15.16 7.29 -4.10
N ARG A 151 14.02 7.10 -4.76
CA ARG A 151 13.93 6.65 -6.15
C ARG A 151 13.01 7.59 -6.91
N ASN A 152 13.58 8.39 -7.82
CA ASN A 152 12.84 9.37 -8.61
C ASN A 152 12.00 10.31 -7.72
N THR A 153 10.69 10.36 -7.93
CA THR A 153 9.72 11.15 -7.17
C THR A 153 9.19 10.42 -5.92
N LEU A 154 9.77 9.27 -5.55
CA LEU A 154 9.32 8.45 -4.42
C LEU A 154 10.39 8.38 -3.33
N THR A 155 9.94 8.46 -2.10
CA THR A 155 10.71 8.11 -0.91
C THR A 155 10.22 6.78 -0.38
N ARG A 156 11.13 5.79 -0.30
CA ARG A 156 10.88 4.45 0.23
C ARG A 156 11.61 4.28 1.55
N ILE A 157 10.91 3.85 2.58
CA ILE A 157 11.45 3.66 3.93
C ILE A 157 11.14 2.26 4.38
N MET A 158 12.17 1.44 4.57
CA MET A 158 12.04 0.05 5.03
C MET A 158 12.38 -0.03 6.51
N ILE A 159 11.57 -0.77 7.25
CA ILE A 159 11.71 -1.02 8.69
C ILE A 159 11.65 -2.53 8.90
N SER A 160 12.59 -3.07 9.68
CA SER A 160 12.58 -4.47 10.11
C SER A 160 12.37 -4.50 11.62
N PRO A 161 11.15 -4.82 12.11
CA PRO A 161 10.82 -4.84 13.53
C PRO A 161 11.64 -5.84 14.35
#